data_AF-A0A8S8YPW3-F1
#
_entry.id   AF-A0A8S8YPW3-F1
#
_cell.length_a   1.000
_cell.length_b   1.000
_cell.length_c   1.000
_cell.angle_alpha   90.00
_cell.angle_beta   90.00
_cell.angle_gamma   90.00
#
_symmetry.space_group_name_H-M   'P 1'
#
loop_
_entity.id
_entity.type
_entity.pdbx_description
1 polymer ?
#
loop_
_entity_poly.entity_id
_entity_poly.type
_entity_poly.pdbx_seq_one_letter_code
_entity_poly.pdbx_strand_id
1 'polypeptide(L)'
;MNSAYKREVLVDVGSFDPGAIGAEDVMMDHRIRLGGYRLWSDGSAIMWHRRRGVKRVRKQIRNYGLVRTLAGSRYPELWGFSHSMVSSFPILVLCLLFLHLGIL
;
A
#
# COMPACT_ATOMS: atom_id res chain seq x y z
N MET A 1 6.72 -8.72 3.60
CA MET A 1 7.89 -8.18 2.89
C MET A 1 8.93 -7.90 3.95
N ASN A 2 10.19 -8.21 3.69
CA ASN A 2 11.30 -7.72 4.49
C ASN A 2 12.15 -6.85 3.59
N SER A 3 12.78 -5.84 4.17
CA SER A 3 13.61 -4.88 3.46
C SER A 3 14.83 -4.55 4.30
N ALA A 4 15.91 -4.23 3.61
CA ALA A 4 17.13 -3.69 4.19
C ALA A 4 17.51 -2.47 3.36
N TYR A 5 18.01 -1.44 4.03
CA TYR A 5 18.35 -0.17 3.40
C TYR A 5 19.77 0.23 3.82
N LYS A 6 20.49 0.87 2.90
CA LYS A 6 21.74 1.53 3.26
C LYS A 6 21.44 2.70 4.19
N ARG A 7 22.20 2.83 5.28
CA ARG A 7 22.03 3.91 6.25
C ARG A 7 22.15 5.29 5.60
N GLU A 8 23.13 5.48 4.72
CA GLU A 8 23.36 6.74 4.00
C GLU A 8 22.12 7.19 3.22
N VAL A 9 21.44 6.25 2.54
CA VAL A 9 20.21 6.52 1.79
C VAL A 9 19.08 6.92 2.74
N LEU A 10 18.93 6.22 3.86
CA LEU A 10 17.89 6.56 4.85
C LEU A 10 18.09 7.95 5.47
N VAL A 11 19.34 8.34 5.73
CA VAL A 11 19.67 9.67 6.25
C VAL A 11 19.35 10.75 5.21
N ASP A 12 19.75 10.51 3.96
CA ASP A 12 19.54 11.44 2.85
C ASP A 12 18.05 11.72 2.59
N VAL A 13 17.20 10.68 2.60
CA VAL A 13 15.75 10.83 2.36
C VAL A 13 14.92 11.21 3.59
N GLY A 14 15.57 11.48 4.72
CA GLY A 14 14.92 11.85 5.98
C GLY A 14 14.24 10.70 6.74
N SER A 15 14.56 9.45 6.41
CA SER A 15 14.03 8.23 7.06
C SER A 15 12.49 8.18 7.08
N PHE A 16 11.87 7.66 8.15
CA PHE A 16 10.41 7.61 8.29
C PHE A 16 9.83 8.96 8.71
N ASP A 17 8.63 9.27 8.21
CA ASP A 17 7.96 10.51 8.57
C ASP A 17 7.51 10.50 10.03
N PRO A 18 7.78 11.58 10.80
CA PRO A 18 7.26 11.73 12.15
C PRO A 18 5.73 11.64 12.17
N GLY A 19 5.19 10.77 13.02
CA GLY A 19 3.74 10.62 13.17
C GLY A 19 3.04 9.89 12.02
N ALA A 20 3.77 9.22 11.12
CA ALA A 20 3.15 8.34 10.12
C ALA A 20 2.35 7.21 10.80
N ILE A 21 1.09 7.06 10.39
CA ILE A 21 0.22 5.99 10.89
C ILE A 21 0.02 4.99 9.75
N GLY A 22 0.99 4.10 9.57
CA GLY A 22 0.98 3.06 8.53
C GLY A 22 1.36 3.57 7.13
N ALA A 23 1.69 2.63 6.22
CA ALA A 23 2.28 2.90 4.90
C ALA A 23 3.56 3.76 4.94
N GLU A 24 4.23 3.83 6.09
CA GLU A 24 5.47 4.57 6.32
C GLU A 24 6.61 4.04 5.43
N ASP A 25 6.65 2.73 5.23
CA ASP A 25 7.55 2.04 4.31
C ASP A 25 7.30 2.47 2.85
N VAL A 26 6.03 2.51 2.43
CA VAL A 26 5.65 2.95 1.08
C VAL A 26 6.03 4.41 0.83
N MET A 27 5.77 5.31 1.80
CA MET A 27 6.10 6.73 1.69
C MET A 27 7.62 6.94 1.66
N MET A 28 8.37 6.23 2.50
CA MET A 28 9.83 6.27 2.50
C MET A 28 10.39 5.72 1.18
N ASP A 29 9.92 4.57 0.70
CA ASP A 29 10.31 3.99 -0.58
C ASP A 29 10.01 4.92 -1.76
N HIS A 30 8.93 5.70 -1.69
CA HIS A 30 8.62 6.72 -2.69
C HIS A 30 9.67 7.83 -2.70
N ARG A 31 10.05 8.36 -1.53
CA ARG A 31 11.13 9.36 -1.42
C ARG A 31 12.49 8.82 -1.85
N ILE A 32 12.80 7.56 -1.56
CA ILE A 32 14.00 6.88 -2.08
C ILE A 32 14.02 6.92 -3.61
N ARG A 33 12.91 6.61 -4.27
CA ARG A 33 12.82 6.70 -5.75
C ARG A 33 12.91 8.14 -6.25
N LEU A 34 12.26 9.10 -5.58
CA LEU A 34 12.35 10.52 -5.94
C LEU A 34 13.77 11.07 -5.80
N GLY A 35 14.54 10.59 -4.82
CA GLY A 35 15.96 10.89 -4.65
C GLY A 35 16.88 10.25 -5.70
N GLY A 36 16.32 9.54 -6.70
CA GLY A 36 17.08 8.90 -7.78
C GLY A 36 17.68 7.54 -7.42
N TYR A 37 17.45 7.05 -6.20
CA TYR A 37 17.90 5.72 -5.79
C TYR A 37 17.00 4.61 -6.36
N ARG A 38 17.54 3.40 -6.38
CA ARG A 38 16.83 2.21 -6.87
C ARG A 38 16.46 1.29 -5.73
N LEU A 39 15.27 0.70 -5.84
CA LEU A 39 14.80 -0.38 -4.98
C LEU A 39 14.81 -1.68 -5.79
N TRP A 40 15.31 -2.74 -5.19
CA TRP A 40 15.39 -4.07 -5.78
C TRP A 40 14.62 -5.08 -4.92
N SER A 41 14.02 -6.07 -5.56
CA SER A 41 13.33 -7.17 -4.89
C SER A 41 13.89 -8.50 -5.37
N ASP A 42 14.45 -9.28 -4.45
CA ASP A 42 14.94 -10.62 -4.72
C ASP A 42 13.84 -11.65 -4.44
N GLY A 43 13.31 -12.26 -5.50
CA GLY A 43 12.28 -13.29 -5.41
C GLY A 43 12.76 -14.62 -4.84
N SER A 44 14.08 -14.84 -4.76
CA SER A 44 14.67 -16.05 -4.17
C SER A 44 14.85 -15.96 -2.65
N ALA A 45 14.80 -14.75 -2.08
CA ALA A 45 14.93 -14.52 -0.65
C ALA A 45 13.65 -14.92 0.11
N ILE A 46 13.67 -16.08 0.77
CA ILE A 46 12.55 -16.60 1.55
C ILE A 46 12.72 -16.22 3.02
N MET A 47 11.70 -15.59 3.60
CA MET A 47 11.64 -15.29 5.03
C MET A 47 10.30 -15.71 5.62
N TRP A 48 10.35 -16.46 6.71
CA TRP A 48 9.16 -17.01 7.36
C TRP A 48 8.49 -15.98 8.27
N HIS A 49 7.17 -15.86 8.15
CA HIS A 49 6.36 -15.00 9.02
C HIS A 49 5.24 -15.82 9.68
N ARG A 50 4.95 -15.52 10.94
CA ARG A 50 3.80 -16.11 11.62
C ARG A 50 2.48 -15.62 11.02
N ARG A 51 1.62 -16.55 10.63
CA ARG A 51 0.27 -16.23 10.14
C ARG A 51 -0.62 -15.76 11.30
N ARG A 52 -1.44 -14.75 11.03
CA ARG A 52 -2.45 -14.22 11.97
C ARG A 52 -3.79 -14.91 11.71
N GLY A 53 -4.62 -15.04 12.74
CA GLY A 53 -5.98 -15.55 12.57
C GLY A 53 -6.87 -14.65 11.70
N VAL A 54 -7.90 -15.22 11.08
CA VAL A 54 -8.76 -14.58 10.06
C VAL A 54 -9.30 -13.21 10.50
N LYS A 55 -9.83 -13.10 11.73
CA LYS A 55 -10.35 -11.83 12.26
C LYS A 55 -9.30 -10.71 12.26
N ARG A 56 -8.06 -11.03 12.62
CA ARG A 56 -6.94 -10.06 12.66
C ARG A 56 -6.46 -9.71 11.27
N VAL A 57 -6.41 -10.68 10.36
CA VAL A 57 -6.06 -10.46 8.94
C VAL A 57 -7.08 -9.53 8.28
N ARG A 58 -8.38 -9.72 8.51
CA ARG A 58 -9.43 -8.83 8.00
C ARG A 58 -9.23 -7.38 8.46
N LYS A 59 -8.99 -7.17 9.76
CA LYS A 59 -8.71 -5.83 10.31
C LYS A 59 -7.46 -5.22 9.68
N GLN A 60 -6.42 -6.02 9.48
CA GLN A 60 -5.16 -5.58 8.88
C GLN A 60 -5.34 -5.13 7.42
N ILE A 61 -6.01 -5.92 6.59
CA ILE A 61 -6.27 -5.56 5.17
C ILE A 61 -7.07 -4.26 5.09
N ARG A 62 -8.12 -4.11 5.92
CA ARG A 62 -8.90 -2.86 5.97
C ARG A 62 -8.03 -1.66 6.36
N ASN A 63 -7.21 -1.81 7.39
CA ASN A 63 -6.34 -0.73 7.84
C ASN A 63 -5.30 -0.37 6.75
N TYR A 64 -4.74 -1.38 6.06
CA TYR A 64 -3.84 -1.16 4.92
C TYR A 64 -4.49 -0.37 3.79
N GLY A 65 -5.74 -0.69 3.43
CA GLY A 65 -6.49 0.09 2.46
C GLY A 65 -6.63 1.54 2.87
N LEU A 66 -7.07 1.80 4.12
CA LEU A 66 -7.24 3.14 4.65
C LEU A 66 -5.95 3.97 4.62
N VAL A 67 -4.86 3.43 5.17
CA VAL A 67 -3.58 4.16 5.22
C VAL A 67 -2.97 4.33 3.82
N ARG A 68 -3.23 3.40 2.90
CA ARG A 68 -2.80 3.52 1.50
C ARG A 68 -3.53 4.67 0.79
N THR A 69 -4.83 4.84 1.03
CA THR A 69 -5.59 5.99 0.52
C THR A 69 -5.05 7.31 1.07
N LEU A 70 -4.73 7.37 2.37
CA LEU A 70 -4.13 8.56 2.99
C LEU A 70 -2.74 8.87 2.41
N ALA A 71 -1.88 7.86 2.27
CA ALA A 71 -0.56 8.01 1.65
C ALA A 71 -0.68 8.53 0.21
N GLY A 72 -1.64 7.99 -0.57
CA GLY A 72 -1.90 8.46 -1.92
C GLY A 72 -2.52 9.85 -2.01
N SER A 73 -3.25 10.31 -0.98
CA SER A 73 -3.69 11.70 -0.88
C SER A 73 -2.53 12.66 -0.66
N ARG A 74 -1.46 12.22 0.01
CA ARG A 74 -0.26 13.01 0.28
C ARG A 74 0.73 12.99 -0.89
N TYR A 75 0.89 11.82 -1.52
CA TYR A 75 1.74 11.60 -2.69
C TYR A 75 0.86 11.01 -3.82
N PRO A 76 0.23 11.85 -4.65
CA PRO A 76 -0.64 11.40 -5.74
C PRO A 76 0.03 10.41 -6.70
N GLU A 77 1.36 10.48 -6.84
CA GLU A 77 2.16 9.58 -7.68
C GLU A 77 2.15 8.12 -7.19
N LEU A 78 1.77 7.88 -5.92
CA LEU A 78 1.56 6.53 -5.39
C LEU A 78 0.30 5.85 -5.93
N TRP A 79 -0.61 6.62 -6.54
CA TRP A 79 -1.80 6.09 -7.20
C TRP A 79 -1.48 5.59 -8.60
N GLY A 80 -1.47 4.27 -8.75
CA GLY A 80 -1.46 3.61 -10.05
C GLY A 80 -2.87 3.27 -10.53
N PHE A 81 -3.03 3.11 -11.85
CA PHE A 81 -4.30 2.71 -12.48
C PHE A 81 -4.97 1.48 -11.84
N SER A 82 -4.17 0.50 -11.41
CA SER A 82 -4.66 -0.70 -10.73
C SER A 82 -5.39 -0.41 -9.42
N HIS A 83 -4.99 0.63 -8.68
CA HIS A 83 -5.65 1.03 -7.45
C HIS A 83 -7.06 1.56 -7.73
N SER A 84 -7.23 2.32 -8.81
CA SER A 84 -8.53 2.82 -9.26
C SER A 84 -9.45 1.69 -9.70
N MET A 85 -8.92 0.71 -10.44
CA MET A 85 -9.69 -0.47 -10.88
C MET A 85 -10.16 -1.34 -9.70
N VAL A 86 -9.31 -1.58 -8.72
CA VAL A 86 -9.72 -2.34 -7.51
C VAL A 86 -10.75 -1.55 -6.70
N SER A 87 -10.62 -0.21 -6.65
CA SER A 87 -11.54 0.66 -5.91
C SER A 87 -12.94 0.75 -6.54
N SER A 88 -13.07 0.50 -7.85
CA SER A 88 -14.37 0.50 -8.53
C SER A 88 -15.18 -0.80 -8.34
N PHE A 89 -14.56 -1.86 -7.81
CA PHE A 89 -15.21 -3.16 -7.63
C PHE A 89 -16.51 -3.11 -6.81
N PRO A 90 -16.60 -2.42 -5.66
CA PRO A 90 -17.86 -2.34 -4.91
C PRO A 90 -18.98 -1.64 -5.70
N ILE A 91 -18.63 -0.62 -6.49
CA ILE A 91 -19.60 0.09 -7.34
C ILE A 91 -20.11 -0.86 -8.42
N LEU A 92 -19.21 -1.60 -9.09
CA LEU A 92 -19.58 -2.60 -10.09
C LEU A 92 -20.52 -3.67 -9.51
N VAL A 93 -20.20 -4.20 -8.32
CA VAL A 93 -21.06 -5.19 -7.65
C VAL A 93 -22.44 -4.62 -7.33
N LEU A 94 -22.52 -3.39 -6.83
CA LEU A 94 -23.80 -2.73 -6.54
C LEU A 94 -24.60 -2.49 -7.82
N CYS A 95 -23.98 -1.99 -8.89
CA CYS A 95 -24.64 -1.81 -10.19
C CYS A 95 -25.19 -3.14 -10.72
N LEU A 96 -24.41 -4.21 -10.65
CA LEU A 96 -24.85 -5.55 -11.08
C LEU A 96 -26.00 -6.08 -10.21
N LEU A 97 -25.98 -5.83 -8.90
CA LEU A 97 -27.08 -6.20 -8.00
C LEU A 97 -28.36 -5.43 -8.31
N PHE A 98 -28.27 -4.11 -8.52
CA PHE A 98 -29.44 -3.28 -8.87
C PHE A 98 -30.02 -3.66 -10.23
N LEU A 99 -29.16 -3.95 -11.22
CA LEU A 99 -29.58 -4.47 -12.53
C LEU A 99 -30.30 -5.82 -12.39
N HIS A 100 -29.76 -6.74 -11.58
CA HIS A 100 -30.37 -8.04 -11.35
C HIS A 100 -31.75 -7.93 -10.67
N LEU A 101 -31.92 -6.94 -9.80
CA LEU A 101 -33.18 -6.66 -9.10
C LEU A 101 -34.17 -5.83 -9.94
N GLY A 102 -33.81 -5.41 -11.16
CA GLY A 102 -34.68 -4.62 -12.05
C GLY A 102 -34.91 -3.17 -11.59
N ILE A 103 -34.00 -2.64 -10.75
CA ILE A 103 -34.07 -1.28 -10.21
C ILE A 103 -33.35 -0.27 -11.12
N LEU A 104 -32.53 -0.78 -12.07
CA LEU A 104 -31.81 -0.05 -13.11
C LEU A 104 -32.16 -0.58 -14.50
#